data_AF-A0A8K0HT85-F1
#
_entry.id   AF-A0A8K0HT85-F1
#
_cell.length_a   1.000
_cell.length_b   1.000
_cell.length_c   1.000
_cell.angle_alpha   90.00
_cell.angle_beta   90.00
_cell.angle_gamma   90.00
#
_symmetry.space_group_name_H-M   'P 1'
#
loop_
_entity.id
_entity.type
_entity.pdbx_description
1 polymer ?
#
loop_
_entity_poly.entity_id
_entity_poly.type
_entity_poly.pdbx_seq_one_letter_code
_entity_poly.pdbx_strand_id
1 'polypeptide(L)'
;MPSPFFAFAASLPSPSFLPPHHRRSLRTIKTLVESTAGSRPTSALPPPIESLHRGNWVKLICGASFEDAVDVRNLSLVYTLAGVDCIDCAADASVVNAVNEGIDAAMSIAAVQRPWVMISVNDDKEDLHFRKAEFDPGDCPLDCARPCEVVCPANAISLERVTVGNELAGNANASGKLQVGVITERCYGCGRCFSICPYDKIRAITYVRDPSTTSKLLKRNDVDAIEIHTSGRCTDLFNELWNRLGDSIDHVKLVAVSMPDVGESTVAVMKMIYSIMESHLQCYNLWQLDGRPMSGDIGGGATREAIAFAVHLASTLDKPCGFYQLAGGTNSHTINHLKKVGLFQTTAISGHSSDISGAAQSTGFKEALIGGIAYGGYARKIVGRVLRKMPTQHGHPKIEDHPDHFLEALQEALTLVGPVKCYSMPFVLPKQMTSV
;
A
#
# COMPACT_ATOMS: atom_id res chain seq x y z
N MET A 1 -41.50 5.02 -1.56
CA MET A 1 -40.43 6.01 -1.83
C MET A 1 -39.69 6.26 -0.53
N PRO A 2 -38.43 5.83 -0.38
CA PRO A 2 -37.63 6.21 0.77
C PRO A 2 -36.82 7.48 0.47
N SER A 3 -36.75 8.36 1.47
CA SER A 3 -36.10 9.67 1.45
C SER A 3 -34.58 9.58 1.20
N PRO A 4 -33.97 10.61 0.56
CA PRO A 4 -32.53 10.61 0.31
C PRO A 4 -31.76 10.98 1.58
N PHE A 5 -30.83 10.11 1.98
CA PHE A 5 -29.78 10.45 2.92
C PHE A 5 -28.80 11.43 2.25
N PHE A 6 -28.82 12.69 2.66
CA PHE A 6 -27.74 13.62 2.34
C PHE A 6 -26.53 13.29 3.24
N ALA A 7 -25.47 12.77 2.62
CA ALA A 7 -24.16 12.73 3.25
C ALA A 7 -23.63 14.17 3.37
N PHE A 8 -23.45 14.63 4.61
CA PHE A 8 -22.71 15.87 4.86
C PHE A 8 -21.24 15.62 4.53
N ALA A 9 -20.81 16.10 3.35
CA ALA A 9 -19.39 16.33 3.10
C ALA A 9 -18.95 17.44 4.07
N ALA A 10 -18.15 17.08 5.08
CA ALA A 10 -17.48 18.06 5.92
C ALA A 10 -16.51 18.85 5.02
N SER A 11 -16.97 20.01 4.55
CA SER A 11 -16.16 20.96 3.80
C SER A 11 -15.02 21.41 4.69
N LEU A 12 -13.79 21.38 4.18
CA LEU A 12 -12.64 21.99 4.85
C LEU A 12 -13.01 23.40 5.32
N PRO A 13 -12.69 23.79 6.56
CA PRO A 13 -12.97 25.14 7.03
C PRO A 13 -12.34 26.14 6.06
N SER A 14 -13.11 27.16 5.66
CA SER A 14 -12.62 28.19 4.75
C SER A 14 -11.25 28.71 5.24
N PRO A 15 -10.28 28.97 4.34
CA PRO A 15 -8.92 29.34 4.72
C PRO A 15 -8.85 30.53 5.69
N SER A 16 -9.92 31.33 5.78
CA SER A 16 -10.12 32.47 6.68
C SER A 16 -10.28 32.15 8.17
N PHE A 17 -10.49 30.89 8.58
CA PHE A 17 -10.68 30.53 10.01
C PHE A 17 -9.50 29.76 10.66
N LEU A 18 -8.49 29.36 9.89
CA LEU A 18 -7.33 28.65 10.43
C LEU A 18 -6.36 29.59 11.17
N PRO A 19 -5.74 29.17 12.29
CA PRO A 19 -4.70 29.94 12.97
C PRO A 19 -3.56 30.35 12.02
N PRO A 20 -2.91 31.51 12.21
CA PRO A 20 -1.86 32.00 11.29
C PRO A 20 -0.71 31.00 11.05
N HIS A 21 -0.29 30.29 12.11
CA HIS A 21 0.73 29.25 12.04
C HIS A 21 0.35 28.10 11.10
N HIS A 22 -0.91 27.67 11.17
CA HIS A 22 -1.45 26.58 10.38
C HIS A 22 -1.48 26.93 8.89
N ARG A 23 -1.92 28.14 8.53
CA ARG A 23 -1.91 28.61 7.12
C ARG A 23 -0.50 28.68 6.56
N ARG A 24 0.46 29.11 7.37
CA ARG A 24 1.86 29.21 6.96
C ARG A 24 2.44 27.82 6.66
N SER A 25 2.17 26.82 7.51
CA SER A 25 2.64 25.46 7.26
C SER A 25 1.99 24.81 6.02
N LEU A 26 0.68 24.98 5.81
CA LEU A 26 0.03 24.48 4.58
C LEU A 26 0.60 25.12 3.31
N ARG A 27 0.93 26.42 3.34
CA ARG A 27 1.66 27.07 2.24
C ARG A 27 3.03 26.45 2.03
N THR A 28 3.77 26.22 3.11
CA THR A 28 5.07 25.55 3.07
C THR A 28 4.99 24.16 2.45
N ILE A 29 3.99 23.35 2.84
CA ILE A 29 3.72 22.03 2.27
C ILE A 29 3.43 22.14 0.78
N LYS A 30 2.54 23.06 0.39
CA LYS A 30 2.22 23.30 -1.02
C LYS A 30 3.46 23.68 -1.83
N THR A 31 4.27 24.64 -1.34
CA THR A 31 5.52 25.04 -1.99
C THR A 31 6.52 23.89 -2.10
N LEU A 32 6.62 23.05 -1.06
CA LEU A 32 7.48 21.87 -1.09
C LEU A 32 7.03 20.89 -2.20
N VAL A 33 5.73 20.59 -2.29
CA VAL A 33 5.18 19.72 -3.34
C VAL A 33 5.35 20.32 -4.72
N GLU A 34 5.10 21.61 -4.90
CA GLU A 34 5.29 22.29 -6.19
C GLU A 34 6.77 22.31 -6.61
N SER A 35 7.71 22.33 -5.66
CA SER A 35 9.14 22.25 -5.95
C SER A 35 9.61 20.87 -6.43
N THR A 36 8.84 19.80 -6.16
CA THR A 36 9.14 18.45 -6.65
C THR A 36 8.52 18.15 -8.01
N ALA A 37 7.56 18.96 -8.46
CA ALA A 37 6.92 18.83 -9.76
C ALA A 37 7.89 19.25 -10.89
N GLY A 38 8.63 18.29 -11.43
CA GLY A 38 9.35 18.49 -12.68
C GLY A 38 8.41 18.81 -13.84
N SER A 39 8.89 19.56 -14.83
CA SER A 39 8.18 19.79 -16.08
C SER A 39 7.87 18.45 -16.76
N ARG A 40 6.59 18.04 -16.77
CA ARG A 40 6.17 16.82 -17.46
C ARG A 40 6.11 17.06 -18.97
N PRO A 41 6.72 16.21 -19.79
CA PRO A 41 6.48 16.23 -21.22
C PRO A 41 5.02 15.84 -21.51
N THR A 42 4.43 16.45 -22.53
CA THR A 42 3.13 16.05 -23.05
C THR A 42 3.20 14.63 -23.59
N SER A 43 2.51 13.70 -22.93
CA SER A 43 2.36 12.30 -23.32
C SER A 43 0.88 11.99 -23.58
N ALA A 44 0.61 11.11 -24.54
CA ALA A 44 -0.74 10.61 -24.81
C ALA A 44 -1.19 9.53 -23.80
N LEU A 45 -0.24 8.95 -23.05
CA LEU A 45 -0.52 7.89 -22.08
C LEU A 45 -0.96 8.46 -20.72
N PRO A 46 -1.78 7.73 -19.95
CA PRO A 46 -2.06 8.07 -18.56
C PRO A 46 -0.73 8.18 -17.76
N PRO A 47 -0.57 9.19 -16.89
CA PRO A 47 0.69 9.39 -16.16
C PRO A 47 1.20 8.17 -15.38
N PRO A 48 0.34 7.35 -14.73
CA PRO A 48 0.80 6.13 -14.07
C PRO A 48 1.43 5.11 -15.05
N ILE A 49 0.93 5.00 -16.28
CA ILE A 49 1.49 4.11 -17.32
C ILE A 49 2.81 4.64 -17.86
N GLU A 50 2.92 5.95 -18.05
CA GLU A 50 4.20 6.57 -18.39
C GLU A 50 5.27 6.26 -17.33
N SER A 51 4.87 6.25 -16.06
CA SER A 51 5.78 5.92 -14.96
C SER A 51 6.28 4.48 -15.00
N LEU A 52 5.43 3.52 -15.38
CA LEU A 52 5.83 2.13 -15.60
C LEU A 52 6.83 2.01 -16.75
N HIS A 53 6.56 2.64 -17.90
CA HIS A 53 7.49 2.62 -19.04
C HIS A 53 8.86 3.21 -18.70
N ARG A 54 8.89 4.26 -17.88
CA ARG A 54 10.14 4.95 -17.47
C ARG A 54 10.90 4.25 -16.35
N GLY A 55 10.33 3.22 -15.71
CA GLY A 55 10.95 2.60 -14.54
C GLY A 55 10.88 3.46 -13.27
N ASN A 56 9.95 4.42 -13.21
CA ASN A 56 9.79 5.33 -12.08
C ASN A 56 8.40 5.23 -11.43
N TRP A 57 7.70 4.11 -11.64
CA TRP A 57 6.46 3.81 -10.94
C TRP A 57 6.70 3.58 -9.44
N VAL A 58 5.82 4.15 -8.62
CA VAL A 58 5.81 3.99 -7.17
C VAL A 58 4.41 3.64 -6.70
N LYS A 59 4.29 2.49 -6.05
CA LYS A 59 3.06 2.03 -5.41
C LYS A 59 3.21 2.12 -3.90
N LEU A 60 2.27 2.75 -3.21
CA LEU A 60 2.12 2.59 -1.75
C LEU A 60 1.27 1.34 -1.49
N ILE A 61 1.76 0.44 -0.64
CA ILE A 61 0.95 -0.68 -0.11
C ILE A 61 0.50 -0.30 1.30
N CYS A 62 -0.76 0.08 1.47
CA CYS A 62 -1.37 0.21 2.80
C CYS A 62 -1.54 -1.18 3.44
N GLY A 63 -1.78 -2.21 2.64
CA GLY A 63 -1.76 -3.61 3.03
C GLY A 63 -3.12 -4.29 2.89
N ALA A 64 -3.12 -5.49 2.30
CA ALA A 64 -4.32 -6.27 2.03
C ALA A 64 -5.17 -6.63 3.27
N SER A 65 -4.53 -6.69 4.45
CA SER A 65 -5.18 -6.95 5.76
C SER A 65 -5.20 -5.74 6.69
N PHE A 66 -4.66 -4.58 6.28
CA PHE A 66 -4.65 -3.38 7.11
C PHE A 66 -5.87 -2.51 6.77
N GLU A 67 -6.78 -2.37 7.73
CA GLU A 67 -8.11 -1.79 7.54
C GLU A 67 -8.38 -0.63 8.51
N ASP A 68 -7.35 -0.10 9.20
CA ASP A 68 -7.47 1.13 9.97
C ASP A 68 -7.70 2.33 9.02
N ALA A 69 -8.95 2.69 8.83
CA ALA A 69 -9.38 3.75 7.92
C ALA A 69 -8.69 5.09 8.20
N VAL A 70 -8.36 5.41 9.46
CA VAL A 70 -7.74 6.69 9.83
C VAL A 70 -6.30 6.74 9.33
N ASP A 71 -5.54 5.69 9.64
CA ASP A 71 -4.15 5.58 9.21
C ASP A 71 -4.08 5.47 7.69
N VAL A 72 -4.97 4.68 7.07
CA VAL A 72 -5.05 4.55 5.60
C VAL A 72 -5.32 5.90 4.94
N ARG A 73 -6.27 6.68 5.46
CA ARG A 73 -6.61 8.01 4.92
C ARG A 73 -5.43 8.97 5.01
N ASN A 74 -4.77 9.04 6.17
CA ASN A 74 -3.61 9.92 6.37
C ASN A 74 -2.38 9.48 5.56
N LEU A 75 -2.13 8.17 5.44
CA LEU A 75 -1.08 7.63 4.57
C LEU A 75 -1.35 7.98 3.11
N SER A 76 -2.59 7.80 2.65
CA SER A 76 -2.99 8.08 1.27
C SER A 76 -2.79 9.54 0.92
N LEU A 77 -3.15 10.46 1.84
CA LEU A 77 -2.91 11.88 1.68
C LEU A 77 -1.41 12.22 1.55
N VAL A 78 -0.59 11.76 2.49
CA VAL A 78 0.85 12.07 2.53
C VAL A 78 1.57 11.54 1.29
N TYR A 79 1.29 10.30 0.90
CA TYR A 79 1.96 9.69 -0.24
C TYR A 79 1.42 10.18 -1.59
N THR A 80 0.16 10.59 -1.68
CA THR A 80 -0.35 11.30 -2.86
C THR A 80 0.42 12.60 -3.08
N LEU A 81 0.65 13.39 -2.03
CA LEU A 81 1.50 14.58 -2.11
C LEU A 81 2.95 14.27 -2.45
N ALA A 82 3.46 13.12 -2.00
CA ALA A 82 4.81 12.66 -2.35
C ALA A 82 4.91 12.17 -3.81
N GLY A 83 3.80 12.00 -4.51
CA GLY A 83 3.75 11.66 -5.93
C GLY A 83 3.77 10.17 -6.24
N VAL A 84 3.19 9.32 -5.39
CA VAL A 84 2.95 7.91 -5.74
C VAL A 84 1.99 7.80 -6.93
N ASP A 85 2.10 6.74 -7.74
CA ASP A 85 1.23 6.50 -8.90
C ASP A 85 0.05 5.61 -8.57
N CYS A 86 0.16 4.82 -7.50
CA CYS A 86 -0.84 3.86 -7.07
C CYS A 86 -0.83 3.73 -5.54
N ILE A 87 -2.03 3.61 -4.97
CA ILE A 87 -2.25 3.29 -3.57
C ILE A 87 -3.05 1.99 -3.52
N ASP A 88 -2.43 0.96 -2.98
CA ASP A 88 -3.04 -0.34 -2.75
C ASP A 88 -3.54 -0.49 -1.32
N CYS A 89 -4.72 -1.08 -1.19
CA CYS A 89 -5.42 -1.24 0.07
C CYS A 89 -6.25 -2.54 0.12
N ALA A 90 -6.75 -2.85 1.31
CA ALA A 90 -7.69 -3.94 1.51
C ALA A 90 -8.93 -3.79 0.59
N ALA A 91 -9.39 -4.90 0.02
CA ALA A 91 -10.68 -4.96 -0.69
C ALA A 91 -11.86 -4.87 0.30
N ASP A 92 -12.04 -3.67 0.88
CA ASP A 92 -13.13 -3.29 1.77
C ASP A 92 -13.63 -1.89 1.43
N ALA A 93 -14.95 -1.70 1.45
CA ALA A 93 -15.58 -0.44 1.04
C ALA A 93 -15.17 0.75 1.91
N SER A 94 -15.00 0.55 3.22
CA SER A 94 -14.62 1.62 4.15
C SER A 94 -13.17 2.05 3.95
N VAL A 95 -12.29 1.10 3.65
CA VAL A 95 -10.87 1.35 3.37
C VAL A 95 -10.71 2.05 2.02
N VAL A 96 -11.44 1.62 0.98
CA VAL A 96 -11.46 2.30 -0.32
C VAL A 96 -11.94 3.75 -0.16
N ASN A 97 -12.98 4.01 0.64
CA ASN A 97 -13.44 5.36 0.92
C ASN A 97 -12.35 6.20 1.62
N ALA A 98 -11.65 5.62 2.58
CA ALA A 98 -10.57 6.29 3.30
C ALA A 98 -9.38 6.66 2.38
N VAL A 99 -8.99 5.77 1.47
CA VAL A 99 -7.97 6.06 0.45
C VAL A 99 -8.40 7.25 -0.41
N ASN A 100 -9.63 7.20 -0.93
CA ASN A 100 -10.18 8.26 -1.77
C ASN A 100 -10.27 9.60 -1.04
N GLU A 101 -10.73 9.62 0.22
CA GLU A 101 -10.75 10.84 1.04
C GLU A 101 -9.34 11.44 1.21
N GLY A 102 -8.32 10.59 1.42
CA GLY A 102 -6.93 11.03 1.54
C GLY A 102 -6.38 11.62 0.23
N ILE A 103 -6.68 10.98 -0.90
CA ILE A 103 -6.31 11.48 -2.24
C ILE A 103 -6.96 12.84 -2.51
N ASP A 104 -8.26 12.97 -2.27
CA ASP A 104 -9.00 14.20 -2.53
C ASP A 104 -8.50 15.35 -1.65
N ALA A 105 -8.19 15.06 -0.38
CA ALA A 105 -7.57 16.03 0.51
C ALA A 105 -6.19 16.49 0.02
N ALA A 106 -5.34 15.58 -0.47
CA ALA A 106 -4.05 15.93 -1.07
C ALA A 106 -4.22 16.83 -2.31
N MET A 107 -5.15 16.50 -3.20
CA MET A 107 -5.45 17.29 -4.41
C MET A 107 -6.02 18.67 -4.09
N SER A 108 -6.69 18.84 -2.94
CA SER A 108 -7.15 20.14 -2.46
C SER A 108 -6.01 21.05 -1.97
N ILE A 109 -4.88 20.45 -1.56
CA ILE A 109 -3.72 21.17 -1.01
C ILE A 109 -2.78 21.62 -2.14
N ALA A 110 -2.46 20.73 -3.08
CA ALA A 110 -1.53 20.99 -4.17
C ALA A 110 -1.99 20.33 -5.47
N ALA A 111 -1.55 20.90 -6.61
CA ALA A 111 -1.81 20.33 -7.92
C ALA A 111 -0.93 19.10 -8.15
N VAL A 112 -1.42 17.95 -7.68
CA VAL A 112 -0.75 16.65 -7.81
C VAL A 112 -1.53 15.71 -8.71
N GLN A 113 -0.83 14.73 -9.26
CA GLN A 113 -1.47 13.67 -10.02
C GLN A 113 -2.28 12.77 -9.07
N ARG A 114 -3.51 12.47 -9.45
CA ARG A 114 -4.30 11.44 -8.78
C ARG A 114 -3.65 10.06 -8.99
N PRO A 115 -3.23 9.35 -7.93
CA PRO A 115 -2.80 7.96 -8.04
C PRO A 115 -4.00 7.06 -8.34
N TRP A 116 -3.72 5.89 -8.90
CA TRP A 116 -4.70 4.82 -9.01
C TRP A 116 -5.01 4.20 -7.66
N VAL A 117 -6.27 3.87 -7.42
CA VAL A 117 -6.69 3.09 -6.25
C VAL A 117 -6.71 1.62 -6.63
N MET A 118 -5.89 0.81 -5.96
CA MET A 118 -5.81 -0.63 -6.16
C MET A 118 -6.37 -1.36 -4.94
N ILE A 119 -7.16 -2.41 -5.17
CA ILE A 119 -7.61 -3.31 -4.11
C ILE A 119 -6.92 -4.66 -4.21
N SER A 120 -6.51 -5.21 -3.07
CA SER A 120 -5.84 -6.51 -2.97
C SER A 120 -6.78 -7.65 -2.58
N VAL A 121 -6.68 -8.77 -3.31
CA VAL A 121 -7.35 -10.05 -3.03
C VAL A 121 -6.40 -11.23 -3.15
N ASN A 122 -6.83 -12.41 -2.71
CA ASN A 122 -6.09 -13.67 -2.77
C ASN A 122 -6.93 -14.80 -3.34
N ASP A 123 -6.28 -15.72 -4.05
CA ASP A 123 -6.88 -16.95 -4.58
C ASP A 123 -6.88 -18.11 -3.57
N ASP A 124 -5.98 -18.09 -2.57
CA ASP A 124 -5.81 -19.16 -1.58
C ASP A 124 -5.78 -18.68 -0.13
N LYS A 125 -5.92 -19.61 0.82
CA LYS A 125 -5.88 -19.33 2.28
C LYS A 125 -4.48 -19.40 2.88
N GLU A 126 -3.46 -19.67 2.09
CA GLU A 126 -2.08 -19.84 2.55
C GLU A 126 -1.29 -18.53 2.47
N ASP A 127 -1.81 -17.53 1.76
CA ASP A 127 -1.19 -16.22 1.67
C ASP A 127 -1.11 -15.51 3.04
N LEU A 128 0.12 -15.24 3.45
CA LEU A 128 0.44 -14.55 4.70
C LEU A 128 0.01 -13.07 4.71
N HIS A 129 -0.25 -12.47 3.55
CA HIS A 129 -0.82 -11.13 3.45
C HIS A 129 -2.29 -11.08 3.87
N PHE A 130 -2.99 -12.23 3.86
CA PHE A 130 -4.40 -12.41 4.24
C PHE A 130 -4.52 -13.23 5.53
N ARG A 131 -3.75 -12.79 6.53
CA ARG A 131 -3.68 -13.39 7.85
C ARG A 131 -3.87 -12.33 8.93
N LYS A 132 -4.49 -12.70 10.04
CA LYS A 132 -4.56 -11.90 11.27
C LYS A 132 -4.18 -12.74 12.48
N ALA A 133 -3.80 -12.05 13.55
CA ALA A 133 -3.63 -12.67 14.86
C ALA A 133 -4.96 -12.73 15.60
N GLU A 134 -5.17 -13.76 16.41
CA GLU A 134 -6.33 -13.90 17.28
C GLU A 134 -5.96 -14.62 18.57
N PHE A 135 -6.56 -14.17 19.67
CA PHE A 135 -6.54 -14.84 20.97
C PHE A 135 -7.74 -14.35 21.80
N ASP A 136 -8.17 -15.16 22.77
CA ASP A 136 -9.12 -14.69 23.79
C ASP A 136 -8.37 -13.85 24.84
N PRO A 137 -8.71 -12.57 25.05
CA PRO A 137 -8.06 -11.75 26.08
C PRO A 137 -8.23 -12.32 27.49
N GLY A 138 -9.29 -13.10 27.75
CA GLY A 138 -9.51 -13.81 29.00
C GLY A 138 -8.53 -14.96 29.26
N ASP A 139 -7.92 -15.51 28.21
CA ASP A 139 -6.90 -16.56 28.32
C ASP A 139 -5.50 -16.01 28.60
N CYS A 140 -5.32 -14.68 28.58
CA CYS A 140 -4.05 -14.03 28.86
C CYS A 140 -3.81 -13.94 30.37
N PRO A 141 -2.75 -14.57 30.92
CA PRO A 141 -2.47 -14.50 32.36
C PRO A 141 -2.29 -13.06 32.84
N LEU A 142 -2.83 -12.76 34.03
CA LEU A 142 -2.81 -11.40 34.60
C LEU A 142 -1.40 -10.89 34.91
N ASP A 143 -0.46 -11.82 35.13
CA ASP A 143 0.96 -11.61 35.39
C ASP A 143 1.84 -11.65 34.13
N CYS A 144 1.24 -11.84 32.94
CA CYS A 144 1.96 -11.79 31.68
C CYS A 144 2.58 -10.40 31.45
N ALA A 145 3.86 -10.36 31.09
CA ALA A 145 4.57 -9.12 30.74
C ALA A 145 4.15 -8.53 29.37
N ARG A 146 3.31 -9.26 28.61
CA ARG A 146 2.73 -8.85 27.31
C ARG A 146 3.74 -8.38 26.26
N PRO A 147 4.80 -9.18 25.97
CA PRO A 147 5.76 -8.80 24.93
C PRO A 147 5.11 -8.71 23.52
N CYS A 148 3.96 -9.35 23.31
CA CYS A 148 3.18 -9.26 22.08
C CYS A 148 2.66 -7.85 21.79
N GLU A 149 2.31 -7.05 22.81
CA GLU A 149 1.89 -5.64 22.64
C GLU A 149 3.08 -4.81 22.14
N VAL A 150 4.23 -4.97 22.77
CA VAL A 150 5.45 -4.20 22.47
C VAL A 150 5.99 -4.49 21.07
N VAL A 151 5.97 -5.76 20.65
CA VAL A 151 6.53 -6.16 19.35
C VAL A 151 5.63 -5.79 18.17
N CYS A 152 4.34 -5.54 18.42
CA CYS A 152 3.32 -5.32 17.39
C CYS A 152 3.51 -3.94 16.72
N PRO A 153 3.96 -3.89 15.45
CA PRO A 153 4.31 -2.62 14.80
C PRO A 153 3.09 -1.74 14.47
N ALA A 154 1.89 -2.30 14.49
CA ALA A 154 0.63 -1.60 14.24
C ALA A 154 -0.14 -1.27 15.52
N ASN A 155 0.42 -1.54 16.71
CA ASN A 155 -0.28 -1.40 18.00
C ASN A 155 -1.67 -2.07 17.98
N ALA A 156 -1.75 -3.22 17.32
CA ALA A 156 -2.99 -3.96 17.09
C ALA A 156 -3.34 -4.90 18.25
N ILE A 157 -2.58 -4.90 19.35
CA ILE A 157 -2.88 -5.67 20.55
C ILE A 157 -2.97 -4.68 21.69
N SER A 158 -4.10 -4.66 22.39
CA SER A 158 -4.33 -3.79 23.55
C SER A 158 -5.15 -4.55 24.57
N LEU A 159 -4.59 -4.87 25.74
CA LEU A 159 -5.31 -5.52 26.84
C LEU A 159 -5.62 -4.49 27.94
N GLU A 160 -6.69 -3.71 27.75
CA GLU A 160 -7.18 -2.78 28.77
C GLU A 160 -7.86 -3.53 29.94
N ARG A 161 -7.56 -3.08 31.16
CA ARG A 161 -8.24 -3.54 32.38
C ARG A 161 -9.49 -2.71 32.57
N VAL A 162 -10.66 -3.32 32.45
CA VAL A 162 -11.91 -2.70 32.89
C VAL A 162 -12.22 -3.19 34.29
N THR A 163 -12.16 -2.28 35.26
CA THR A 163 -12.79 -2.49 36.56
C THR A 163 -14.30 -2.45 36.37
N VAL A 164 -14.95 -3.62 36.39
CA VAL A 164 -16.41 -3.68 36.44
C VAL A 164 -16.84 -3.17 37.81
N GLY A 165 -17.25 -1.90 37.88
CA GLY A 165 -17.74 -1.30 39.11
C GLY A 165 -19.14 -1.79 39.42
N ASN A 166 -19.28 -2.68 40.41
CA ASN A 166 -20.10 -2.40 41.59
C ASN A 166 -19.81 -3.42 42.72
N GLU A 167 -18.64 -3.36 43.34
CA GLU A 167 -18.45 -3.97 44.66
C GLU A 167 -17.80 -2.97 45.61
N LEU A 168 -18.55 -2.65 46.67
CA LEU A 168 -18.07 -1.85 47.78
C LEU A 168 -16.76 -2.44 48.34
N ALA A 169 -15.87 -1.52 48.72
CA ALA A 169 -14.65 -1.71 49.47
C ALA A 169 -14.51 -3.06 50.21
N GLY A 170 -13.49 -3.85 49.88
CA GLY A 170 -12.97 -4.84 50.84
C GLY A 170 -12.21 -6.06 50.34
N ASN A 171 -12.28 -6.46 49.06
CA ASN A 171 -11.63 -7.71 48.61
C ASN A 171 -10.53 -7.49 47.57
N ALA A 172 -9.31 -7.91 47.89
CA ALA A 172 -8.10 -7.84 47.06
C ALA A 172 -8.08 -8.78 45.85
N ASN A 173 -9.22 -9.42 45.51
CA ASN A 173 -9.36 -10.38 44.41
C ASN A 173 -10.38 -9.92 43.37
N ALA A 174 -10.38 -8.63 43.01
CA ALA A 174 -11.14 -8.15 41.88
C ALA A 174 -10.52 -8.70 40.58
N SER A 175 -11.05 -9.81 40.07
CA SER A 175 -10.75 -10.36 38.75
C SER A 175 -11.18 -9.37 37.67
N GLY A 176 -10.34 -8.38 37.39
CA GLY A 176 -10.52 -7.48 36.25
C GLY A 176 -10.47 -8.28 34.96
N LYS A 177 -11.59 -8.33 34.22
CA LYS A 177 -11.65 -8.98 32.92
C LYS A 177 -10.90 -8.12 31.90
N LEU A 178 -9.93 -8.70 31.21
CA LEU A 178 -9.31 -8.07 30.05
C LEU A 178 -10.31 -8.14 28.88
N GLN A 179 -10.67 -6.99 28.31
CA GLN A 179 -11.78 -6.93 27.35
C GLN A 179 -11.30 -6.82 25.90
N VAL A 180 -10.16 -6.18 25.66
CA VAL A 180 -9.67 -5.93 24.30
C VAL A 180 -8.51 -6.89 24.02
N GLY A 181 -8.54 -7.57 22.88
CA GLY A 181 -7.53 -8.52 22.44
C GLY A 181 -6.75 -7.95 21.26
N VAL A 182 -6.99 -8.51 20.07
CA VAL A 182 -6.48 -7.98 18.81
C VAL A 182 -7.49 -6.96 18.24
N ILE A 183 -7.01 -5.75 17.93
CA ILE A 183 -7.74 -4.76 17.12
C ILE A 183 -7.63 -5.21 15.66
N THR A 184 -8.65 -5.89 15.17
CA THR A 184 -8.67 -6.59 13.89
C THR A 184 -8.27 -5.68 12.73
N GLU A 185 -8.74 -4.44 12.71
CA GLU A 185 -8.54 -3.47 11.63
C GLU A 185 -7.07 -3.03 11.54
N ARG A 186 -6.35 -3.00 12.66
CA ARG A 186 -4.92 -2.66 12.69
C ARG A 186 -4.02 -3.87 12.43
N CYS A 187 -4.52 -5.07 12.70
CA CYS A 187 -3.74 -6.29 12.58
C CYS A 187 -3.59 -6.69 11.11
N TYR A 188 -2.42 -6.39 10.54
CA TYR A 188 -2.09 -6.77 9.16
C TYR A 188 -1.35 -8.12 9.06
N GLY A 189 -1.31 -8.93 10.13
CA GLY A 189 -0.79 -10.29 10.04
C GLY A 189 0.72 -10.48 10.08
N CYS A 190 1.50 -9.52 10.61
CA CYS A 190 2.98 -9.60 10.62
C CYS A 190 3.56 -10.81 11.36
N GLY A 191 2.78 -11.47 12.22
CA GLY A 191 3.15 -12.70 12.92
C GLY A 191 4.22 -12.57 14.03
N ARG A 192 4.77 -11.37 14.27
CA ARG A 192 5.77 -11.14 15.33
C ARG A 192 5.27 -11.51 16.74
N CYS A 193 3.96 -11.45 16.95
CA CYS A 193 3.32 -11.78 18.21
C CYS A 193 3.28 -13.29 18.51
N PHE A 194 3.34 -14.15 17.48
CA PHE A 194 3.18 -15.60 17.65
C PHE A 194 4.32 -16.20 18.47
N SER A 195 5.56 -16.00 18.03
CA SER A 195 6.73 -16.61 18.66
C SER A 195 7.15 -15.97 19.98
N ILE A 196 6.64 -14.77 20.32
CA ILE A 196 7.02 -14.04 21.53
C ILE A 196 6.03 -14.24 22.69
N CYS A 197 4.84 -14.79 22.43
CA CYS A 197 3.87 -15.07 23.48
C CYS A 197 4.40 -16.18 24.39
N PRO A 198 4.69 -15.93 25.68
CA PRO A 198 5.29 -16.94 26.55
C PRO A 198 4.34 -18.11 26.89
N TYR A 199 3.05 -17.95 26.60
CA TYR A 199 2.01 -18.94 26.87
C TYR A 199 1.40 -19.54 25.59
N ASP A 200 1.95 -19.20 24.41
CA ASP A 200 1.49 -19.71 23.11
C ASP A 200 -0.03 -19.57 22.87
N LYS A 201 -0.59 -18.41 23.25
CA LYS A 201 -2.05 -18.16 23.17
C LYS A 201 -2.49 -17.48 21.88
N ILE A 202 -1.55 -16.98 21.08
CA ILE A 202 -1.86 -16.17 19.89
C ILE A 202 -1.74 -17.05 18.65
N ARG A 203 -2.86 -17.26 17.97
CA ARG A 203 -2.91 -18.03 16.72
C ARG A 203 -3.07 -17.15 15.49
N ALA A 204 -2.72 -17.71 14.35
CA ALA A 204 -3.02 -17.15 13.05
C ALA A 204 -4.44 -17.55 12.60
N ILE A 205 -5.18 -16.59 12.04
CA ILE A 205 -6.34 -16.88 11.19
C ILE A 205 -6.03 -16.37 9.80
N THR A 206 -6.25 -17.22 8.79
CA THR A 206 -6.21 -16.81 7.38
C THR A 206 -7.61 -16.73 6.80
N TYR A 207 -7.77 -15.91 5.77
CA TYR A 207 -9.05 -15.68 5.11
C TYR A 207 -8.85 -15.41 3.62
N VAL A 208 -9.93 -15.52 2.85
CA VAL A 208 -9.99 -15.11 1.45
C VAL A 208 -11.00 -13.98 1.32
N ARG A 209 -10.72 -12.99 0.47
CA ARG A 209 -11.70 -11.95 0.14
C ARG A 209 -12.86 -12.56 -0.63
N ASP A 210 -14.10 -12.19 -0.28
CA ASP A 210 -15.28 -12.67 -1.00
C ASP A 210 -15.32 -12.08 -2.42
N PRO A 211 -15.25 -12.92 -3.48
CA PRO A 211 -15.24 -12.43 -4.86
C PRO A 211 -16.49 -11.64 -5.23
N SER A 212 -17.66 -11.96 -4.65
CA SER A 212 -18.90 -11.24 -4.94
C SER A 212 -18.85 -9.79 -4.45
N THR A 213 -18.26 -9.58 -3.28
CA THR A 213 -18.02 -8.25 -2.70
C THR A 213 -16.91 -7.53 -3.46
N THR A 214 -15.84 -8.23 -3.83
CA THR A 214 -14.77 -7.68 -4.69
C THR A 214 -15.33 -7.19 -6.02
N SER A 215 -16.12 -7.98 -6.74
CA SER A 215 -16.71 -7.58 -8.03
C SER A 215 -17.60 -6.34 -7.89
N LYS A 216 -18.32 -6.17 -6.77
CA LYS A 216 -19.08 -4.93 -6.51
C LYS A 216 -18.15 -3.73 -6.31
N LEU A 217 -17.01 -3.90 -5.65
CA LEU A 217 -16.02 -2.84 -5.49
C LEU A 217 -15.37 -2.46 -6.82
N LEU A 218 -14.98 -3.44 -7.64
CA LEU A 218 -14.36 -3.19 -8.96
C LEU A 218 -15.27 -2.42 -9.92
N LYS A 219 -16.59 -2.59 -9.80
CA LYS A 219 -17.58 -1.85 -10.61
C LYS A 219 -17.78 -0.40 -10.16
N ARG A 220 -17.16 0.04 -9.06
CA ARG A 220 -17.20 1.44 -8.63
C ARG A 220 -16.25 2.29 -9.49
N ASN A 221 -16.53 3.58 -9.59
CA ASN A 221 -15.71 4.53 -10.35
C ASN A 221 -14.49 5.06 -9.58
N ASP A 222 -14.28 4.61 -8.35
CA ASP A 222 -13.23 5.04 -7.44
C ASP A 222 -12.25 3.91 -7.05
N VAL A 223 -12.29 2.81 -7.82
CA VAL A 223 -11.32 1.72 -7.84
C VAL A 223 -10.77 1.63 -9.27
N ASP A 224 -9.45 1.75 -9.41
CA ASP A 224 -8.79 1.82 -10.71
C ASP A 224 -8.07 0.52 -11.08
N ALA A 225 -7.73 -0.32 -10.10
CA ALA A 225 -6.90 -1.51 -10.30
C ALA A 225 -7.20 -2.60 -9.27
N ILE A 226 -6.77 -3.82 -9.58
CA ILE A 226 -6.80 -4.97 -8.67
C ILE A 226 -5.42 -5.62 -8.58
N GLU A 227 -5.03 -6.05 -7.39
CA GLU A 227 -3.94 -6.99 -7.15
C GLU A 227 -4.52 -8.34 -6.75
N ILE A 228 -4.13 -9.40 -7.47
CA ILE A 228 -4.44 -10.78 -7.12
C ILE A 228 -3.16 -11.43 -6.62
N HIS A 229 -3.15 -11.77 -5.34
CA HIS A 229 -2.12 -12.60 -4.75
C HIS A 229 -2.35 -14.07 -5.08
N THR A 230 -1.27 -14.76 -5.42
CA THR A 230 -1.25 -16.19 -5.65
C THR A 230 0.04 -16.82 -5.15
N SER A 231 -0.05 -18.00 -4.55
CA SER A 231 1.14 -18.77 -4.17
C SER A 231 1.87 -19.38 -5.37
N GLY A 232 1.27 -19.34 -6.57
CA GLY A 232 1.81 -19.93 -7.79
C GLY A 232 1.84 -21.47 -7.80
N ARG A 233 1.35 -22.12 -6.73
CA ARG A 233 1.36 -23.59 -6.57
C ARG A 233 0.13 -24.27 -7.16
N CYS A 234 -1.00 -23.57 -7.22
CA CYS A 234 -2.27 -24.09 -7.70
C CYS A 234 -2.96 -23.05 -8.60
N THR A 235 -2.73 -23.15 -9.91
CA THR A 235 -3.31 -22.23 -10.90
C THR A 235 -4.82 -22.40 -11.05
N ASP A 236 -5.39 -23.52 -10.60
CA ASP A 236 -6.84 -23.76 -10.64
C ASP A 236 -7.60 -22.80 -9.73
N LEU A 237 -7.07 -22.51 -8.53
CA LEU A 237 -7.67 -21.52 -7.62
C LEU A 237 -7.63 -20.11 -8.20
N PHE A 238 -6.52 -19.75 -8.87
CA PHE A 238 -6.42 -18.49 -9.60
C PHE A 238 -7.49 -18.41 -10.70
N ASN A 239 -7.65 -19.48 -11.48
CA ASN A 239 -8.67 -19.57 -12.54
C ASN A 239 -10.09 -19.47 -11.97
N GLU A 240 -10.39 -20.15 -10.86
CA GLU A 240 -11.68 -20.05 -10.18
C GLU A 240 -11.97 -18.61 -9.74
N LEU A 241 -11.01 -17.95 -9.09
CA LEU A 241 -11.16 -16.55 -8.70
C LEU A 241 -11.36 -15.65 -9.92
N TRP A 242 -10.53 -15.80 -10.95
CA TRP A 242 -10.60 -15.02 -12.19
C TRP A 242 -11.98 -15.13 -12.86
N ASN A 243 -12.51 -16.36 -13.00
CA ASN A 243 -13.84 -16.61 -13.54
C ASN A 243 -14.95 -16.02 -12.68
N ARG A 244 -14.80 -16.02 -11.35
CA ARG A 244 -15.77 -15.41 -10.43
C ARG A 244 -15.75 -13.88 -10.48
N LEU A 245 -14.61 -13.26 -10.76
CA LEU A 245 -14.52 -11.83 -10.99
C LEU A 245 -15.19 -11.45 -12.32
N GLY A 246 -15.00 -12.26 -13.36
CA GLY A 246 -15.73 -12.14 -14.64
C GLY A 246 -15.68 -10.73 -15.24
N ASP A 247 -16.85 -10.22 -15.62
CA ASP A 247 -17.02 -8.90 -16.25
C ASP A 247 -16.58 -7.72 -15.37
N SER A 248 -16.41 -7.92 -14.06
CA SER A 248 -15.94 -6.85 -13.17
C SER A 248 -14.50 -6.38 -13.47
N ILE A 249 -13.71 -7.21 -14.15
CA ILE A 249 -12.35 -6.87 -14.61
C ILE A 249 -12.38 -5.78 -15.70
N ASP A 250 -13.45 -5.70 -16.49
CA ASP A 250 -13.58 -4.69 -17.57
C ASP A 250 -13.68 -3.25 -17.02
N HIS A 251 -13.87 -3.09 -15.70
CA HIS A 251 -13.97 -1.79 -15.03
C HIS A 251 -12.64 -1.27 -14.49
N VAL A 252 -11.56 -2.07 -14.49
CA VAL A 252 -10.25 -1.64 -14.01
C VAL A 252 -9.29 -1.31 -15.13
N LYS A 253 -8.35 -0.42 -14.83
CA LYS A 253 -7.28 0.04 -15.74
C LYS A 253 -6.06 -0.87 -15.68
N LEU A 254 -5.87 -1.62 -14.59
CA LEU A 254 -4.72 -2.49 -14.41
C LEU A 254 -5.05 -3.69 -13.52
N VAL A 255 -4.58 -4.86 -13.93
CA VAL A 255 -4.56 -6.09 -13.12
C VAL A 255 -3.11 -6.38 -12.77
N ALA A 256 -2.84 -6.45 -11.48
CA ALA A 256 -1.57 -6.89 -10.94
C ALA A 256 -1.67 -8.33 -10.43
N VAL A 257 -0.63 -9.14 -10.69
CA VAL A 257 -0.48 -10.48 -10.13
C VAL A 257 0.74 -10.49 -9.23
N SER A 258 0.51 -10.82 -7.96
CA SER A 258 1.52 -10.84 -6.90
C SER A 258 1.86 -12.27 -6.55
N MET A 259 3.11 -12.66 -6.75
CA MET A 259 3.54 -14.04 -6.49
C MET A 259 5.00 -14.10 -6.06
N PRO A 260 5.38 -15.12 -5.26
CA PRO A 260 6.77 -15.34 -4.90
C PRO A 260 7.57 -15.93 -6.06
N ASP A 261 8.89 -15.86 -5.97
CA ASP A 261 9.78 -16.66 -6.82
C ASP A 261 9.69 -18.14 -6.38
N VAL A 262 9.15 -19.00 -7.25
CA VAL A 262 9.05 -20.45 -7.06
C VAL A 262 10.20 -21.21 -7.73
N GLY A 263 11.28 -20.52 -8.08
CA GLY A 263 12.50 -21.08 -8.68
C GLY A 263 12.37 -21.34 -10.18
N GLU A 264 12.89 -22.47 -10.66
CA GLU A 264 12.94 -22.80 -12.10
C GLU A 264 11.55 -22.86 -12.76
N SER A 265 10.48 -23.09 -11.98
CA SER A 265 9.11 -23.13 -12.49
C SER A 265 8.44 -21.76 -12.60
N THR A 266 9.07 -20.69 -12.11
CA THR A 266 8.44 -19.37 -12.00
C THR A 266 7.90 -18.87 -13.34
N VAL A 267 8.71 -18.89 -14.40
CA VAL A 267 8.29 -18.43 -15.74
C VAL A 267 7.14 -19.27 -16.28
N ALA A 268 7.18 -20.60 -16.09
CA ALA A 268 6.12 -21.50 -16.53
C ALA A 268 4.79 -21.22 -15.81
N VAL A 269 4.84 -20.99 -14.50
CA VAL A 269 3.67 -20.62 -13.69
C VAL A 269 3.10 -19.27 -14.13
N MET A 270 3.95 -18.25 -14.32
CA MET A 270 3.49 -16.94 -14.80
C MET A 270 2.84 -17.04 -16.18
N LYS A 271 3.35 -17.88 -17.08
CA LYS A 271 2.72 -18.14 -18.39
C LYS A 271 1.35 -18.80 -18.26
N MET A 272 1.21 -19.80 -17.40
CA MET A 272 -0.09 -20.44 -17.16
C MET A 272 -1.11 -19.43 -16.63
N ILE A 273 -0.71 -18.60 -15.65
CA ILE A 273 -1.54 -17.52 -15.12
C ILE A 273 -1.90 -16.50 -16.23
N TYR A 274 -0.92 -16.11 -17.04
CA TYR A 274 -1.16 -15.19 -18.15
C TYR A 274 -2.18 -15.77 -19.15
N SER A 275 -2.06 -17.04 -19.53
CA SER A 275 -3.01 -17.70 -20.44
C SER A 275 -4.43 -17.78 -19.88
N ILE A 276 -4.60 -17.85 -18.55
CA ILE A 276 -5.91 -17.75 -17.90
C ILE A 276 -6.51 -16.34 -18.09
N MET A 277 -5.68 -15.30 -17.97
CA MET A 277 -6.13 -13.91 -18.04
C MET A 277 -6.32 -13.41 -19.48
N GLU A 278 -5.45 -13.81 -20.41
CA GLU A 278 -5.24 -13.17 -21.71
C GLU A 278 -6.52 -12.99 -22.53
N SER A 279 -7.45 -13.95 -22.49
CA SER A 279 -8.70 -13.87 -23.26
C SER A 279 -9.66 -12.77 -22.79
N HIS A 280 -9.52 -12.30 -21.55
CA HIS A 280 -10.39 -11.30 -20.92
C HIS A 280 -9.62 -10.08 -20.41
N LEU A 281 -8.31 -10.01 -20.62
CA LEU A 281 -7.48 -8.92 -20.12
C LEU A 281 -7.43 -7.77 -21.12
N GLN A 282 -8.37 -6.83 -20.99
CA GLN A 282 -8.45 -5.62 -21.83
C GLN A 282 -7.64 -4.43 -21.28
N CYS A 283 -7.05 -4.60 -20.10
CA CYS A 283 -6.35 -3.55 -19.37
C CYS A 283 -4.84 -3.85 -19.24
N TYR A 284 -4.08 -2.97 -18.58
CA TYR A 284 -2.65 -3.20 -18.37
C TYR A 284 -2.40 -4.36 -17.40
N ASN A 285 -1.30 -5.08 -17.61
CA ASN A 285 -0.84 -6.15 -16.73
C ASN A 285 0.42 -5.75 -15.95
N LEU A 286 0.48 -6.09 -14.67
CA LEU A 286 1.63 -5.84 -13.81
C LEU A 286 2.00 -7.08 -12.99
N TRP A 287 3.21 -7.58 -13.16
CA TRP A 287 3.78 -8.63 -12.33
C TRP A 287 4.46 -8.02 -11.11
N GLN A 288 3.93 -8.30 -9.93
CA GLN A 288 4.52 -7.93 -8.66
C GLN A 288 5.43 -9.05 -8.17
N LEU A 289 6.72 -8.75 -8.16
CA LEU A 289 7.78 -9.67 -7.80
C LEU A 289 7.89 -9.69 -6.29
N ASP A 290 7.04 -10.48 -5.65
CA ASP A 290 6.96 -10.52 -4.19
C ASP A 290 8.19 -11.23 -3.61
N GLY A 291 8.97 -10.47 -2.84
CA GLY A 291 10.12 -10.98 -2.11
C GLY A 291 9.71 -11.87 -0.94
N ARG A 292 10.52 -11.87 0.13
CA ARG A 292 10.18 -12.65 1.33
C ARG A 292 8.91 -12.08 1.99
N PRO A 293 7.78 -12.82 2.00
CA PRO A 293 6.51 -12.27 2.47
C PRO A 293 6.57 -12.01 3.96
N MET A 294 6.02 -10.87 4.38
CA MET A 294 5.65 -10.61 5.78
C MET A 294 6.76 -10.85 6.81
N SER A 295 8.03 -10.77 6.43
CA SER A 295 9.18 -11.12 7.28
C SER A 295 9.33 -10.23 8.51
N GLY A 296 8.66 -9.07 8.50
CA GLY A 296 8.84 -8.01 9.49
C GLY A 296 10.23 -7.36 9.41
N ASP A 297 11.16 -7.87 8.62
CA ASP A 297 12.45 -7.23 8.42
C ASP A 297 12.29 -6.01 7.50
N ILE A 298 12.97 -4.95 7.87
CA ILE A 298 13.02 -3.68 7.14
C ILE A 298 14.47 -3.24 6.90
N GLY A 299 15.44 -4.06 7.32
CA GLY A 299 16.86 -3.83 7.10
C GLY A 299 17.24 -4.07 5.64
N GLY A 300 18.51 -3.77 5.31
CA GLY A 300 19.00 -3.91 3.93
C GLY A 300 18.88 -5.33 3.36
N GLY A 301 18.82 -6.36 4.21
CA GLY A 301 18.61 -7.75 3.80
C GLY A 301 17.22 -8.04 3.23
N ALA A 302 16.19 -7.32 3.69
CA ALA A 302 14.79 -7.64 3.40
C ALA A 302 14.42 -7.55 1.91
N THR A 303 15.12 -6.72 1.12
CA THR A 303 14.83 -6.51 -0.30
C THR A 303 15.58 -7.50 -1.21
N ARG A 304 16.47 -8.35 -0.68
CA ARG A 304 17.40 -9.17 -1.49
C ARG A 304 16.67 -10.17 -2.36
N GLU A 305 15.64 -10.82 -1.82
CA GLU A 305 14.84 -11.83 -2.51
C GLU A 305 14.09 -11.20 -3.69
N ALA A 306 13.44 -10.04 -3.48
CA ALA A 306 12.78 -9.32 -4.56
C ALA A 306 13.76 -8.88 -5.66
N ILE A 307 14.97 -8.44 -5.28
CA ILE A 307 16.03 -8.07 -6.24
C ILE A 307 16.53 -9.30 -7.02
N ALA A 308 16.72 -10.44 -6.35
CA ALA A 308 17.12 -11.68 -7.01
C ALA A 308 16.07 -12.14 -8.03
N PHE A 309 14.80 -12.05 -7.66
CA PHE A 309 13.68 -12.34 -8.56
C PHE A 309 13.66 -11.39 -9.77
N ALA A 310 13.86 -10.09 -9.54
CA ALA A 310 13.97 -9.11 -10.62
C ALA A 310 15.14 -9.41 -11.58
N VAL A 311 16.30 -9.85 -11.07
CA VAL A 311 17.44 -10.27 -11.90
C VAL A 311 17.12 -11.51 -12.73
N HIS A 312 16.46 -12.50 -12.14
CA HIS A 312 16.03 -13.72 -12.83
C HIS A 312 15.09 -13.39 -14.01
N LEU A 313 14.08 -12.55 -13.80
CA LEU A 313 13.16 -12.17 -14.88
C LEU A 313 13.80 -11.23 -15.90
N ALA A 314 14.68 -10.32 -15.48
CA ALA A 314 15.36 -9.43 -16.40
C ALA A 314 16.25 -10.19 -17.41
N SER A 315 16.83 -11.33 -17.01
CA SER A 315 17.63 -12.19 -17.88
C SER A 315 16.82 -13.22 -18.68
N THR A 316 15.53 -13.37 -18.37
CA THR A 316 14.63 -14.29 -19.08
C THR A 316 14.02 -13.62 -20.32
N LEU A 317 14.28 -14.20 -21.50
CA LEU A 317 13.76 -13.69 -22.78
C LEU A 317 12.27 -14.00 -22.98
N ASP A 318 11.85 -15.20 -22.60
CA ASP A 318 10.52 -15.76 -22.86
C ASP A 318 9.59 -15.63 -21.65
N LYS A 319 9.65 -14.50 -20.96
CA LYS A 319 8.75 -14.18 -19.84
C LYS A 319 7.42 -13.60 -20.34
N PRO A 320 6.31 -13.73 -19.61
CA PRO A 320 5.01 -13.20 -20.04
C PRO A 320 5.01 -11.71 -20.33
N CYS A 321 4.05 -11.27 -21.12
CA CYS A 321 3.84 -9.83 -21.36
C CYS A 321 3.37 -9.14 -20.08
N GLY A 322 3.67 -7.85 -19.97
CA GLY A 322 3.28 -7.01 -18.83
C GLY A 322 4.47 -6.27 -18.22
N PHE A 323 4.15 -5.29 -17.37
CA PHE A 323 5.16 -4.58 -16.61
C PHE A 323 5.62 -5.40 -15.40
N TYR A 324 6.79 -5.07 -14.87
CA TYR A 324 7.36 -5.75 -13.71
C TYR A 324 7.65 -4.76 -12.59
N GLN A 325 7.22 -5.04 -11.36
CA GLN A 325 7.45 -4.20 -10.19
C GLN A 325 8.00 -5.02 -9.03
N LEU A 326 9.01 -4.49 -8.32
CA LEU A 326 9.40 -5.10 -7.04
C LEU A 326 8.30 -4.89 -6.01
N ALA A 327 7.90 -5.98 -5.36
CA ALA A 327 7.04 -5.98 -4.19
C ALA A 327 7.71 -6.82 -3.09
N GLY A 328 7.40 -6.59 -1.83
CA GLY A 328 7.99 -7.36 -0.74
C GLY A 328 9.40 -6.91 -0.32
N GLY A 329 9.55 -6.62 0.98
CA GLY A 329 10.84 -6.27 1.60
C GLY A 329 11.50 -4.96 1.13
N THR A 330 10.88 -4.24 0.20
CA THR A 330 11.38 -2.97 -0.34
C THR A 330 11.51 -1.89 0.73
N ASN A 331 12.59 -1.12 0.70
CA ASN A 331 12.90 -0.07 1.68
C ASN A 331 13.87 0.96 1.09
N SER A 332 14.47 1.82 1.93
CA SER A 332 15.43 2.84 1.52
C SER A 332 16.68 2.32 0.80
N HIS A 333 16.99 1.02 0.91
CA HIS A 333 18.14 0.39 0.24
C HIS A 333 17.82 -0.16 -1.16
N THR A 334 16.53 -0.32 -1.52
CA THR A 334 16.11 -1.00 -2.76
C THR A 334 16.68 -0.36 -4.02
N ILE A 335 16.69 0.97 -4.12
CA ILE A 335 17.24 1.68 -5.29
C ILE A 335 18.74 1.40 -5.45
N ASN A 336 19.48 1.42 -4.35
CA ASN A 336 20.92 1.14 -4.39
C ASN A 336 21.18 -0.29 -4.85
N HIS A 337 20.34 -1.25 -4.47
CA HIS A 337 20.45 -2.62 -4.97
C HIS A 337 20.11 -2.72 -6.45
N LEU A 338 19.04 -2.08 -6.93
CA LEU A 338 18.71 -2.05 -8.36
C LEU A 338 19.81 -1.41 -9.21
N LYS A 339 20.42 -0.32 -8.73
CA LYS A 339 21.57 0.31 -9.40
C LYS A 339 22.77 -0.64 -9.47
N LYS A 340 23.07 -1.36 -8.39
CA LYS A 340 24.18 -2.34 -8.36
C LYS A 340 24.00 -3.48 -9.37
N VAL A 341 22.76 -3.91 -9.62
CA VAL A 341 22.46 -4.96 -10.60
C VAL A 341 22.08 -4.42 -11.99
N GLY A 342 22.18 -3.10 -12.21
CA GLY A 342 21.91 -2.48 -13.50
C GLY A 342 20.45 -2.52 -13.96
N LEU A 343 19.49 -2.62 -13.03
CA LEU A 343 18.04 -2.69 -13.35
C LEU A 343 17.28 -1.40 -13.04
N PHE A 344 17.88 -0.43 -12.35
CA PHE A 344 17.19 0.81 -12.00
C PHE A 344 17.00 1.70 -13.24
N GLN A 345 15.74 1.86 -13.68
CA GLN A 345 15.35 2.69 -14.84
C GLN A 345 16.07 2.30 -16.15
N THR A 346 16.50 1.05 -16.24
CA THR A 346 17.15 0.50 -17.44
C THR A 346 16.09 0.11 -18.45
N THR A 347 16.13 0.68 -19.65
CA THR A 347 15.17 0.37 -20.72
C THR A 347 15.69 -0.65 -21.72
N ALA A 348 14.85 -1.59 -22.12
CA ALA A 348 15.05 -2.44 -23.30
C ALA A 348 14.21 -1.92 -24.48
N ILE A 349 14.65 -2.23 -25.70
CA ILE A 349 13.84 -2.01 -26.90
C ILE A 349 12.90 -3.21 -27.01
N SER A 350 11.59 -2.99 -26.83
CA SER A 350 10.61 -4.06 -26.99
C SER A 350 10.50 -4.44 -28.47
N GLY A 351 10.73 -5.71 -28.78
CA GLY A 351 10.70 -6.29 -30.12
C GLY A 351 9.39 -7.00 -30.47
N HIS A 352 8.26 -6.66 -29.85
CA HIS A 352 6.98 -7.29 -30.16
C HIS A 352 6.37 -6.70 -31.46
N SER A 353 6.81 -7.27 -32.58
CA SER A 353 6.08 -7.30 -33.84
C SER A 353 4.94 -8.30 -33.73
N SER A 354 3.76 -7.88 -33.27
CA SER A 354 2.53 -8.58 -33.65
C SER A 354 2.12 -8.05 -35.02
N ASP A 355 2.17 -8.93 -36.02
CA ASP A 355 1.70 -8.69 -37.37
C ASP A 355 0.22 -8.25 -37.37
N ILE A 356 0.00 -6.94 -37.28
CA ILE A 356 -1.21 -6.31 -37.80
C ILE A 356 -0.80 -5.71 -39.14
N SER A 357 -1.21 -6.40 -40.19
CA SER A 357 -1.07 -5.96 -41.57
C SER A 357 -1.66 -4.56 -41.76
N GLY A 358 -0.81 -3.58 -42.09
CA GLY A 358 -1.24 -2.24 -42.51
C GLY A 358 -0.36 -1.11 -42.00
N ALA A 359 0.72 -0.82 -42.72
CA ALA A 359 1.46 0.45 -42.77
C ALA A 359 1.18 1.49 -41.66
N ALA A 360 1.83 1.33 -40.50
CA ALA A 360 2.09 2.42 -39.56
C ALA A 360 3.49 2.23 -38.97
N GLN A 361 4.26 3.32 -38.92
CA GLN A 361 5.68 3.35 -38.58
C GLN A 361 5.95 2.71 -37.22
N SER A 362 6.88 1.75 -37.18
CA SER A 362 7.33 1.07 -35.96
C SER A 362 8.18 2.01 -35.08
N THR A 363 7.53 2.83 -34.25
CA THR A 363 8.22 3.47 -33.13
C THR A 363 8.28 2.46 -31.98
N GLY A 364 9.37 1.70 -31.88
CA GLY A 364 9.58 0.80 -30.74
C GLY A 364 9.55 1.58 -29.43
N PHE A 365 8.55 1.33 -28.58
CA PHE A 365 8.52 1.92 -27.25
C PHE A 365 9.64 1.30 -26.42
N LYS A 366 10.48 2.16 -25.83
CA LYS A 366 11.46 1.75 -24.82
C LYS A 366 10.71 1.46 -23.52
N GLU A 367 10.87 0.25 -23.01
CA GLU A 367 10.21 -0.18 -21.77
C GLU A 367 11.27 -0.52 -20.72
N ALA A 368 11.06 -0.05 -19.49
CA ALA A 368 11.93 -0.38 -18.37
C ALA A 368 11.87 -1.89 -18.07
N LEU A 369 13.04 -2.50 -17.84
CA LEU A 369 13.14 -3.90 -17.40
C LEU A 369 12.38 -4.15 -16.10
N ILE A 370 12.40 -3.14 -15.22
CA ILE A 370 11.60 -3.08 -14.00
C ILE A 370 10.90 -1.72 -14.01
N GLY A 371 9.56 -1.74 -14.09
CA GLY A 371 8.71 -0.57 -14.19
C GLY A 371 8.65 0.27 -12.92
N GLY A 372 8.86 -0.33 -11.74
CA GLY A 372 8.85 0.44 -10.49
C GLY A 372 9.03 -0.37 -9.20
N ILE A 373 8.71 0.30 -8.08
CA ILE A 373 8.91 -0.22 -6.71
C ILE A 373 7.63 0.00 -5.90
N ALA A 374 7.15 -1.04 -5.21
CA ALA A 374 6.02 -0.95 -4.29
C ALA A 374 6.51 -0.90 -2.85
N TYR A 375 6.20 0.14 -2.09
CA TYR A 375 6.60 0.26 -0.68
C TYR A 375 5.43 -0.03 0.26
N GLY A 376 5.58 -1.07 1.09
CA GLY A 376 4.59 -1.45 2.10
C GLY A 376 5.01 -1.13 3.54
N GLY A 377 5.44 -2.16 4.28
CA GLY A 377 5.73 -2.05 5.72
C GLY A 377 6.74 -0.95 6.08
N TYR A 378 7.75 -0.69 5.23
CA TYR A 378 8.70 0.40 5.44
C TYR A 378 8.03 1.78 5.31
N ALA A 379 7.25 2.00 4.25
CA ALA A 379 6.51 3.24 4.03
C ALA A 379 5.54 3.56 5.17
N ARG A 380 4.78 2.54 5.61
CA ARG A 380 3.89 2.66 6.78
C ARG A 380 4.65 2.95 8.06
N LYS A 381 5.83 2.34 8.25
CA LYS A 381 6.64 2.57 9.45
C LYS A 381 7.14 4.01 9.53
N ILE A 382 7.70 4.56 8.45
CA ILE A 382 8.34 5.89 8.51
C ILE A 382 7.31 7.00 8.76
N VAL A 383 6.19 6.99 8.02
CA VAL A 383 5.10 7.97 8.22
C VAL A 383 4.29 7.66 9.49
N GLY A 384 4.01 6.39 9.78
CA GLY A 384 3.27 6.00 10.98
C GLY A 384 3.98 6.36 12.29
N ARG A 385 5.32 6.46 12.31
CA ARG A 385 6.06 7.01 13.45
C ARG A 385 5.70 8.47 13.74
N VAL A 386 5.40 9.25 12.70
CA VAL A 386 4.99 10.65 12.82
C VAL A 386 3.52 10.71 13.25
N LEU A 387 2.65 9.93 12.62
CA LEU A 387 1.22 9.88 12.95
C LEU A 387 0.97 9.55 14.42
N ARG A 388 1.74 8.63 15.00
CA ARG A 388 1.63 8.24 16.43
C ARG A 388 2.05 9.34 17.42
N LYS A 389 2.76 10.38 16.98
CA LYS A 389 3.10 11.54 17.83
C LYS A 389 1.96 12.56 17.90
N MET A 390 0.97 12.46 17.00
CA MET A 390 -0.13 13.42 16.96
C MET A 390 -1.01 13.31 18.20
N PRO A 391 -1.41 14.43 18.82
CA PRO A 391 -2.32 14.43 19.95
C PRO A 391 -3.67 13.79 19.59
N THR A 392 -4.12 12.83 20.40
CA THR A 392 -5.43 12.19 20.27
C THR A 392 -6.48 12.92 21.13
N GLN A 393 -6.71 14.22 20.87
CA GLN A 393 -7.80 14.93 21.54
C GLN A 393 -9.08 14.87 20.69
N HIS A 394 -9.99 13.98 21.09
CA HIS A 394 -11.40 13.90 20.66
C HIS A 394 -11.60 13.65 19.15
N GLY A 395 -11.42 12.39 18.74
CA GLY A 395 -11.76 11.91 17.40
C GLY A 395 -10.59 11.20 16.70
N HIS A 396 -10.82 10.81 15.46
CA HIS A 396 -9.81 10.25 14.57
C HIS A 396 -8.95 11.40 13.98
N PRO A 397 -7.67 11.55 14.36
CA PRO A 397 -6.91 12.75 14.01
C PRO A 397 -6.61 12.80 12.51
N LYS A 398 -7.02 13.90 11.86
CA LYS A 398 -6.59 14.22 10.49
C LYS A 398 -5.24 14.91 10.56
N ILE A 399 -4.28 14.48 9.74
CA ILE A 399 -2.91 15.00 9.81
C ILE A 399 -2.82 16.49 9.48
N GLU A 400 -3.77 17.00 8.68
CA GLU A 400 -3.87 18.41 8.33
C GLU A 400 -4.04 19.30 9.54
N ASP A 401 -4.73 18.82 10.58
CA ASP A 401 -4.92 19.54 11.86
C ASP A 401 -3.61 19.70 12.65
N HIS A 402 -2.56 18.98 12.26
CA HIS A 402 -1.26 18.92 12.90
C HIS A 402 -0.13 19.32 11.92
N PRO A 403 -0.01 20.60 11.55
CA PRO A 403 0.85 21.06 10.46
C PRO A 403 2.33 20.67 10.57
N ASP A 404 2.90 20.63 11.79
CA ASP A 404 4.31 20.26 11.97
C ASP A 404 4.53 18.75 11.74
N HIS A 405 3.61 17.92 12.22
CA HIS A 405 3.60 16.48 11.97
C HIS A 405 3.33 16.19 10.50
N PHE A 406 2.47 16.98 9.85
CA PHE A 406 2.21 16.84 8.43
C PHE A 406 3.45 17.10 7.59
N LEU A 407 4.17 18.19 7.88
CA LEU A 407 5.42 18.52 7.21
C LEU A 407 6.50 17.44 7.44
N GLU A 408 6.65 16.95 8.67
CA GLU A 408 7.58 15.84 9.00
C GLU A 408 7.22 14.56 8.20
N ALA A 409 5.94 14.18 8.17
CA ALA A 409 5.47 13.01 7.45
C ALA A 409 5.71 13.13 5.93
N LEU A 410 5.47 14.31 5.35
CA LEU A 410 5.72 14.55 3.93
C LEU A 410 7.21 14.49 3.59
N GLN A 411 8.09 15.02 4.44
CA GLN A 411 9.53 14.92 4.24
C GLN A 411 10.04 13.47 4.26
N GLU A 412 9.53 12.64 5.19
CA GLU A 412 9.82 11.21 5.23
C GLU A 412 9.34 10.51 3.94
N ALA A 413 8.11 10.80 3.49
CA ALA A 413 7.56 10.23 2.27
C ALA A 413 8.33 10.68 1.00
N LEU A 414 8.66 11.97 0.88
CA LEU A 414 9.46 12.49 -0.24
C LEU A 414 10.87 11.89 -0.26
N THR A 415 11.49 11.69 0.91
CA THR A 415 12.80 11.03 1.01
C THR A 415 12.77 9.60 0.48
N LEU A 416 11.65 8.90 0.64
CA LEU A 416 11.45 7.55 0.11
C LEU A 416 11.11 7.54 -1.39
N VAL A 417 10.16 8.38 -1.82
CA VAL A 417 9.58 8.39 -3.18
C VAL A 417 10.45 9.15 -4.18
N GLY A 418 11.02 10.28 -3.76
CA GLY A 418 11.75 11.21 -4.60
C GLY A 418 12.92 10.62 -5.37
N PRO A 419 13.75 9.74 -4.78
CA PRO A 419 14.81 9.05 -5.50
C PRO A 419 14.31 8.15 -6.64
N VAL A 420 13.10 7.57 -6.55
CA VAL A 420 12.48 6.81 -7.66
C VAL A 420 11.95 7.77 -8.71
N LYS A 421 11.32 8.87 -8.28
CA LYS A 421 10.76 9.91 -9.15
C LYS A 421 11.77 10.87 -9.75
N CYS A 422 13.05 10.72 -9.41
CA CYS A 422 14.14 11.60 -9.83
C CYS A 422 13.95 13.07 -9.43
N TYR A 423 13.36 13.33 -8.27
CA TYR A 423 13.24 14.70 -7.74
C TYR A 423 14.61 15.29 -7.39
N SER A 424 14.78 16.58 -7.61
CA SER A 424 16.01 17.29 -7.25
C SER A 424 16.14 17.41 -5.73
N MET A 425 17.19 16.81 -5.17
CA MET A 425 17.54 16.88 -3.76
C MET A 425 18.49 18.06 -3.48
N PRO A 426 18.44 18.65 -2.26
CA PRO A 426 17.70 18.18 -1.09
C PRO A 426 16.32 18.85 -0.94
N PHE A 427 15.36 18.16 -0.31
CA PHE A 427 14.08 18.71 0.12
C PHE A 427 14.25 19.67 1.32
N VAL A 428 15.13 20.67 1.18
CA VAL A 428 15.40 21.65 2.21
C VAL A 428 14.40 22.78 2.05
N LEU A 429 13.63 23.02 3.12
CA LEU A 429 12.83 24.24 3.23
C LEU A 429 13.74 25.45 2.99
N PRO A 430 13.36 26.40 2.13
CA PRO A 430 14.10 27.64 2.00
C PRO A 430 14.32 28.23 3.40
N LYS A 431 15.58 28.41 3.81
CA LYS A 431 15.92 29.19 5.00
C LYS A 431 15.58 30.65 4.72
N GLN A 432 14.30 31.01 4.80
CA GLN A 432 13.81 32.38 4.93
C GLN A 432 12.29 32.36 5.13
N MET A 433 11.89 32.33 6.40
CA MET A 433 10.76 33.11 6.93
C MET A 433 10.81 33.13 8.48
N THR A 434 11.95 32.82 9.11
CA THR A 434 12.23 33.22 10.49
C THR A 434 12.81 34.63 10.48
N SER A 435 12.00 35.61 10.12
CA SER A 435 12.32 37.01 10.40
C SER A 435 11.02 37.80 10.49
N VAL A 436 10.76 38.23 11.73
CA VAL A 436 9.72 39.14 12.25
C VAL A 436 8.34 38.52 12.44
#